data_AF-A0A223KUI6-F1
#
_entry.id   AF-A0A223KUI6-F1
#
_cell.length_a   1.000
_cell.length_b   1.000
_cell.length_c   1.000
_cell.angle_alpha   90.00
_cell.angle_beta   90.00
_cell.angle_gamma   90.00
#
_symmetry.space_group_name_H-M   'P 1'
#
loop_
_entity.id
_entity.type
_entity.pdbx_description
1 polymer ?
#
loop_
_entity_poly.entity_id
_entity_poly.type
_entity_poly.pdbx_seq_one_letter_code
_entity_poly.pdbx_strand_id
1 'polypeptide(L)'
;MHWVSFITGVVVTLFGYSLFTADKNEDEEDELLDEDVLVHDFQSRYVTLSCQSCRKLKRHREIEPNLFECTKCRRQTDVRVS
;
A
#
# COMPACT_ATOMS: atom_id res chain seq x y z
N MET A 1 -37.46 19.16 -15.91
CA MET A 1 -37.49 18.12 -14.86
C MET A 1 -36.59 16.90 -15.14
N HIS A 2 -36.18 16.58 -16.38
CA HIS A 2 -35.21 15.47 -16.62
C HIS A 2 -33.75 15.79 -16.24
N TRP A 3 -33.37 17.06 -16.32
CA TRP A 3 -31.99 17.49 -16.04
C TRP A 3 -31.57 17.29 -14.58
N VAL A 4 -32.50 17.47 -13.65
CA VAL A 4 -32.24 17.25 -12.22
C VAL A 4 -31.96 15.77 -11.96
N SER A 5 -32.77 14.86 -12.52
CA SER A 5 -32.57 13.42 -12.37
C SER A 5 -31.25 12.92 -12.97
N PHE A 6 -30.82 13.52 -14.09
CA PHE A 6 -29.52 13.21 -14.69
C PHE A 6 -28.37 13.66 -13.80
N ILE A 7 -28.40 14.90 -13.30
CA ILE A 7 -27.35 15.44 -12.42
C ILE A 7 -27.30 14.66 -11.11
N THR A 8 -28.44 14.36 -10.49
CA THR A 8 -28.47 13.57 -9.24
C THR A 8 -27.93 12.16 -9.48
N GLY A 9 -28.18 11.56 -10.63
CA GLY A 9 -27.63 10.25 -10.99
C GLY A 9 -26.10 10.28 -11.08
N VAL A 10 -25.54 11.30 -11.75
CA VAL A 10 -24.08 11.50 -11.87
C VAL A 10 -23.43 11.74 -10.50
N VAL A 11 -24.05 12.58 -9.66
CA VAL A 11 -23.51 12.87 -8.32
C VAL A 11 -23.51 11.62 -7.44
N VAL A 12 -24.57 10.82 -7.47
CA VAL A 12 -24.66 9.58 -6.68
C VAL A 12 -23.66 8.52 -7.16
N THR A 13 -23.45 8.40 -8.48
CA THR A 13 -22.45 7.45 -9.02
C THR A 13 -21.02 7.87 -8.66
N LEU A 14 -20.68 9.16 -8.74
CA LEU A 14 -19.37 9.66 -8.29
C LEU A 14 -19.16 9.45 -6.78
N PHE A 15 -20.19 9.68 -5.97
CA PHE A 15 -20.10 9.49 -4.53
C PHE A 15 -19.90 8.01 -4.17
N GLY A 16 -20.68 7.11 -4.79
CA GLY A 16 -20.51 5.66 -4.63
C GLY A 16 -19.15 5.17 -5.09
N TYR A 17 -18.66 5.66 -6.23
CA TYR A 17 -17.32 5.33 -6.72
C TYR A 17 -16.22 5.83 -5.76
N SER A 18 -16.36 7.04 -5.22
CA SER A 18 -15.38 7.58 -4.26
C SER A 18 -15.35 6.79 -2.95
N LEU A 19 -16.48 6.31 -2.44
CA LEU A 19 -16.50 5.49 -1.22
C LEU A 19 -15.89 4.10 -1.46
N PHE A 20 -16.12 3.50 -2.63
CA PHE A 20 -15.51 2.21 -2.98
C PHE A 20 -14.02 2.31 -3.31
N THR A 21 -13.55 3.46 -3.80
CA THR A 21 -12.12 3.68 -4.09
C THR A 21 -11.37 4.34 -2.95
N ALA A 22 -12.03 5.01 -1.99
CA ALA A 22 -11.37 5.58 -0.81
C ALA A 22 -10.76 4.50 0.10
N ASP A 23 -11.44 3.36 0.27
CA ASP A 23 -10.90 2.20 1.00
C ASP A 23 -9.70 1.56 0.28
N LYS A 24 -9.58 1.80 -1.04
CA LYS A 24 -8.48 1.30 -1.87
C LYS A 24 -7.31 2.29 -2.00
N ASN A 25 -7.57 3.58 -1.87
CA ASN A 25 -6.60 4.66 -2.06
C ASN A 25 -5.75 5.00 -0.83
N GLU A 26 -6.07 4.50 0.37
CA GLU A 26 -5.11 4.59 1.49
C GLU A 26 -3.87 3.71 1.29
N ASP A 27 -3.95 2.71 0.39
CA ASP A 27 -2.81 1.86 -0.03
C ASP A 27 -2.25 2.21 -1.43
N GLU A 28 -3.01 2.87 -2.31
CA GLU A 28 -2.61 3.09 -3.73
C GLU A 28 -1.72 4.34 -3.98
N GLU A 29 -1.53 5.27 -3.03
CA GLU A 29 -0.58 6.41 -3.23
C GLU A 29 0.90 5.98 -3.29
N ASP A 30 1.24 4.74 -2.92
CA ASP A 30 2.59 4.16 -3.07
C ASP A 30 2.70 3.17 -4.27
N GLU A 31 1.65 2.94 -5.06
CA GLU A 31 1.55 1.79 -5.99
C GLU A 31 1.83 2.09 -7.48
N LEU A 32 2.22 3.30 -7.85
CA LEU A 32 2.66 3.63 -9.22
C LEU A 32 4.15 3.36 -9.52
N LEU A 33 4.85 2.57 -8.69
CA LEU A 33 6.31 2.39 -8.82
C LEU A 33 6.86 0.96 -8.78
N ASP A 34 6.06 -0.10 -8.84
CA ASP A 34 6.61 -1.46 -9.03
C ASP A 34 5.57 -2.37 -9.70
N GLU A 35 5.42 -2.23 -11.01
CA GLU A 35 4.90 -3.28 -11.88
C GLU A 35 6.00 -4.34 -12.07
N ASP A 36 6.42 -4.97 -10.98
CA ASP A 36 7.27 -6.17 -11.00
C ASP A 36 6.48 -7.31 -10.37
N VAL A 37 5.95 -8.15 -11.26
CA VAL A 37 5.30 -9.43 -10.97
C VAL A 37 6.21 -10.26 -10.05
N LEU A 38 5.96 -10.21 -8.75
CA LEU A 38 6.63 -11.06 -7.76
C LEU A 38 6.04 -12.47 -7.85
N VAL A 39 6.71 -13.29 -8.66
CA VAL A 39 6.57 -14.74 -8.70
C VAL A 39 6.64 -15.29 -7.28
N HIS A 40 5.69 -16.17 -7.00
CA HIS A 40 5.34 -16.77 -5.73
C HIS A 40 6.52 -17.52 -5.06
N ASP A 41 7.48 -16.78 -4.47
CA ASP A 41 8.53 -17.40 -3.67
C ASP A 41 8.07 -17.57 -2.22
N PHE A 42 8.08 -18.82 -1.81
CA PHE A 42 7.57 -19.34 -0.57
C PHE A 42 8.13 -18.56 0.64
N GLN A 43 7.23 -17.94 1.41
CA GLN A 43 7.42 -17.57 2.82
C GLN A 43 8.12 -16.24 3.17
N SER A 44 8.39 -15.31 2.24
CA SER A 44 8.84 -13.96 2.67
C SER A 44 7.65 -13.14 3.18
N ARG A 45 7.55 -12.91 4.49
CA ARG A 45 6.52 -12.04 5.06
C ARG A 45 6.84 -10.58 4.76
N TYR A 46 5.81 -9.80 4.47
CA TYR A 46 5.91 -8.35 4.36
C TYR A 46 5.31 -7.73 5.61
N VAL A 47 6.04 -6.82 6.25
CA VAL A 47 5.59 -6.10 7.45
C VAL A 47 5.81 -4.61 7.26
N THR A 48 4.85 -3.81 7.71
CA THR A 48 4.97 -2.36 7.76
C THR A 48 5.71 -1.97 9.05
N LEU A 49 6.90 -1.38 8.91
CA LEU A 49 7.75 -0.96 10.02
C LEU A 49 8.26 0.46 9.78
N SER A 50 8.62 1.16 10.86
CA SER A 50 9.27 2.46 10.76
C SER A 50 10.71 2.28 10.30
N CYS A 51 11.02 2.70 9.07
CA CYS A 51 12.39 2.62 8.56
C CYS A 51 13.25 3.76 9.15
N GLN A 52 14.37 3.42 9.79
CA GLN A 52 15.31 4.41 10.36
C GLN A 52 15.89 5.36 9.30
N SER A 53 16.09 4.88 8.06
CA SER A 53 16.61 5.69 6.95
C SER A 53 15.53 6.51 6.28
N CYS A 54 14.37 5.93 5.97
CA CYS A 54 13.28 6.68 5.32
C CYS A 54 12.51 7.60 6.28
N ARG A 55 12.66 7.42 7.60
CA ARG A 55 11.93 8.14 8.66
C ARG A 55 10.41 8.12 8.48
N LYS A 56 9.89 7.06 7.85
CA LYS A 56 8.47 6.83 7.55
C LYS A 56 8.15 5.35 7.72
N LEU A 57 6.87 5.05 7.91
CA LEU A 57 6.35 3.69 7.82
C LEU A 57 6.50 3.23 6.37
N LYS A 58 7.21 2.13 6.15
CA LYS A 58 7.41 1.53 4.82
C LYS A 58 7.32 0.02 4.90
N ARG A 59 7.02 -0.61 3.77
CA ARG A 59 7.02 -2.07 3.64
C ARG A 59 8.46 -2.59 3.77
N HIS A 60 8.63 -3.63 4.57
CA HIS A 60 9.87 -4.36 4.69
C HIS A 60 9.62 -5.83 4.34
N ARG A 61 10.55 -6.43 3.61
CA ARG A 61 10.55 -7.84 3.22
C ARG A 61 11.37 -8.64 4.22
N GLU A 62 10.84 -9.76 4.68
CA GLU A 62 11.59 -10.71 5.51
C GLU A 62 12.67 -11.41 4.66
N ILE A 63 13.94 -11.26 5.04
CA ILE A 63 15.07 -11.98 4.43
C ILE A 63 15.38 -13.24 5.23
N GLU A 64 15.42 -13.11 6.56
CA GLU A 64 15.59 -14.19 7.51
C GLU A 64 14.57 -14.05 8.64
N PRO A 65 14.33 -15.09 9.46
CA PRO A 65 13.41 -14.98 10.59
C PRO A 65 13.76 -13.79 11.48
N ASN A 66 12.84 -12.84 11.62
CA ASN A 66 13.00 -11.59 12.38
C ASN A 66 14.05 -10.59 11.82
N LEU A 67 14.55 -10.79 10.60
CA LEU A 67 15.40 -9.83 9.88
C LEU A 67 14.65 -9.31 8.65
N PHE A 68 14.40 -8.00 8.64
CA PHE A 68 13.58 -7.37 7.62
C PHE A 68 14.38 -6.33 6.83
N GLU A 69 14.14 -6.21 5.53
CA GLU A 69 14.78 -5.22 4.66
C GLU A 69 13.74 -4.26 4.08
N CYS A 70 13.98 -2.95 4.20
CA CYS A 70 13.10 -1.95 3.61
C CYS A 70 13.13 -2.04 2.08
N THR A 71 11.96 -2.17 1.44
CA THR A 71 11.87 -2.29 -0.03
C THR A 71 12.36 -1.02 -0.74
N LYS A 72 12.30 0.15 -0.09
CA LYS A 72 12.71 1.43 -0.68
C LYS A 72 14.21 1.72 -0.55
N CYS A 73 14.77 1.64 0.66
CA CYS A 73 16.15 2.04 0.93
C CYS A 73 17.11 0.86 1.15
N ARG A 74 16.60 -0.38 1.09
CA ARG A 74 17.37 -1.62 1.27
C ARG A 74 18.12 -1.71 2.60
N ARG A 75 17.66 -0.94 3.60
CA ARG A 75 18.25 -1.00 4.93
C ARG A 75 17.65 -2.16 5.70
N GLN A 76 18.54 -2.99 6.23
CA GLN A 76 18.17 -4.10 7.10
C GLN A 76 17.80 -3.57 8.49
N THR A 77 16.74 -4.13 9.03
CA THR A 77 16.16 -3.85 10.34
C THR A 77 16.03 -5.19 11.04
N ASP A 78 16.89 -5.41 12.02
CA ASP A 78 16.88 -6.62 12.83
C ASP A 78 15.96 -6.40 14.05
N VAL A 79 14.91 -7.20 14.15
CA VAL A 79 13.94 -7.15 15.25
C VAL A 79 14.35 -8.08 16.40
N ARG A 80 15.37 -8.94 16.20
CA ARG A 80 15.91 -9.84 17.23
C ARG A 80 16.54 -9.10 18.41
N VAL A 81 16.95 -7.85 18.22
CA VAL A 81 17.69 -7.05 19.21
C VAL A 81 16.80 -5.99 19.88
N SER A 82 15.48 -6.23 19.93
CA SER A 82 14.54 -5.35 20.64
C SER A 82 14.42 -5.66 22.13
#